data_AF-A0A946VTS1-F1
#
_entry.id   AF-A0A946VTS1-F1
#
_cell.length_a   1.000
_cell.length_b   1.000
_cell.length_c   1.000
_cell.angle_alpha   90.00
_cell.angle_beta   90.00
_cell.angle_gamma   90.00
#
_symmetry.space_group_name_H-M   'P 1'
#
loop_
_entity.id
_entity.type
_entity.pdbx_description
1 polymer ?
#
loop_
_entity_poly.entity_id
_entity_poly.type
_entity_poly.pdbx_seq_one_letter_code
_entity_poly.pdbx_strand_id
1 'polypeptide(L)' 'MNSVLMKNYGNPELEFERGDGCYLYTAAGEQYLDFAMGIAVNCLGHCHPV' A
#
# COMPACT_ATOMS: atom_id res chain seq x y z
N MET A 1 -12.48 -10.14 16.30
CA MET A 1 -11.90 -8.80 16.59
C MET A 1 -12.85 -7.74 16.10
N ASN A 2 -13.17 -6.73 16.92
CA ASN A 2 -13.96 -5.58 16.48
C ASN A 2 -13.03 -4.61 15.74
N SER A 3 -13.41 -4.20 14.54
CA SER A 3 -12.69 -3.17 13.79
C SER A 3 -12.80 -1.83 14.51
N VAL A 4 -11.71 -1.08 14.55
CA VAL A 4 -11.66 0.32 15.03
C VAL A 4 -12.11 1.32 13.96
N LEU A 5 -12.38 0.85 12.74
CA LEU A 5 -12.82 1.65 11.61
C LEU A 5 -14.32 1.51 11.35
N MET A 6 -14.91 2.52 10.72
CA MET A 6 -16.29 2.48 10.22
C MET A 6 -16.42 1.44 9.08
N LYS A 7 -17.59 0.83 8.95
CA LYS A 7 -17.87 -0.25 7.99
C LYS A 7 -18.25 0.27 6.59
N ASN A 8 -17.46 1.19 6.05
CA ASN A 8 -17.67 1.78 4.72
C ASN A 8 -16.58 1.40 3.70
N TYR A 9 -15.57 0.63 4.11
CA TYR A 9 -14.57 0.02 3.22
C TYR A 9 -14.56 -1.50 3.40
N GLY A 10 -14.13 -2.22 2.37
CA GLY A 10 -13.83 -3.65 2.48
C GLY A 10 -12.63 -3.88 3.40
N ASN A 11 -12.56 -5.06 4.01
CA ASN A 11 -11.37 -5.45 4.76
C ASN A 11 -10.29 -5.90 3.75
N PRO A 12 -9.14 -5.22 3.66
CA PRO A 12 -8.07 -5.65 2.77
C PRO A 12 -7.48 -6.98 3.25
N GLU A 13 -7.22 -7.91 2.32
CA GLU A 13 -6.53 -9.18 2.61
C GLU A 13 -4.99 -9.02 2.56
N LEU A 14 -4.50 -7.88 2.09
CA LEU A 14 -3.09 -7.57 1.91
C LEU A 14 -2.76 -6.23 2.58
N GLU A 15 -1.73 -6.23 3.41
CA GLU A 15 -1.27 -5.06 4.16
C GLU A 15 0.20 -4.76 3.84
N PHE A 16 0.50 -3.49 3.58
CA PHE A 16 1.85 -3.01 3.25
C PHE A 16 2.37 -2.09 4.36
N GLU A 17 3.66 -2.19 4.67
CA GLU A 17 4.33 -1.35 5.66
C GLU A 17 5.29 -0.31 5.05
N ARG A 18 5.75 -0.56 3.82
CA ARG A 18 6.73 0.29 3.14
C ARG A 18 6.51 0.30 1.64
N GLY A 19 6.79 1.44 1.01
CA GLY A 19 6.93 1.57 -0.45
C GLY A 19 8.27 2.19 -0.84
N ASP A 20 8.77 1.85 -2.02
CA ASP A 20 9.97 2.43 -2.62
C ASP A 20 9.84 2.39 -4.16
N GLY A 21 9.80 3.55 -4.80
CA GLY A 21 9.54 3.67 -6.22
C GLY A 21 8.20 3.05 -6.60
N CYS A 22 8.20 2.08 -7.51
CA CYS A 22 7.00 1.34 -7.93
C CYS A 22 6.72 0.06 -7.13
N TYR A 23 7.43 -0.17 -6.02
CA TYR A 23 7.27 -1.38 -5.22
C TYR A 23 6.65 -1.11 -3.85
N LEU A 24 5.83 -2.06 -3.38
CA LEU A 24 5.28 -2.12 -2.04
C LEU A 24 5.76 -3.40 -1.34
N TYR A 25 5.91 -3.31 -0.02
CA TYR A 25 6.47 -4.36 0.82
C TYR A 25 5.53 -4.68 1.98
N THR A 26 5.22 -5.96 2.18
CA THR A 26 4.49 -6.45 3.35
C THR A 26 5.41 -6.52 4.58
N ALA A 27 4.85 -6.64 5.77
CA ALA A 27 5.63 -6.82 7.01
C ALA A 27 6.44 -8.13 7.04
N ALA A 28 6.07 -9.12 6.21
CA ALA A 28 6.83 -10.34 6.03
C ALA A 28 8.01 -10.17 5.04
N GLY A 29 8.15 -8.99 4.41
CA GLY A 29 9.19 -8.68 3.44
C GLY A 29 8.85 -9.06 2.00
N GLU A 30 7.60 -9.46 1.70
CA GLU A 30 7.18 -9.78 0.34
C GLU A 30 7.08 -8.50 -0.51
N GLN A 31 7.61 -8.55 -1.74
CA GLN A 31 7.65 -7.40 -2.64
C GLN A 31 6.60 -7.53 -3.75
N TYR A 32 5.84 -6.46 -3.96
CA TYR A 32 4.80 -6.36 -4.97
C TYR A 32 5.05 -5.16 -5.87
N LEU A 33 4.91 -5.35 -7.18
CA LEU A 33 4.90 -4.25 -8.15
C LEU A 33 3.53 -3.55 -8.11
N ASP A 34 3.52 -2.27 -7.80
CA ASP A 34 2.30 -1.46 -7.64
C ASP A 34 1.80 -0.97 -9.01
N PHE A 35 0.72 -1.57 -9.50
CA PHE A 35 0.00 -1.09 -10.69
C PHE A 35 -1.21 -0.20 -10.34
N ALA A 36 -1.58 -0.11 -9.07
CA ALA A 36 -2.69 0.73 -8.62
C ALA A 36 -2.23 2.18 -8.39
N MET A 37 -0.97 2.35 -7.94
CA MET A 37 -0.33 3.62 -7.60
C MET A 37 -1.20 4.47 -6.66
N GLY A 38 -1.90 3.82 -5.72
CA GLY A 38 -2.84 4.48 -4.81
C GLY A 38 -4.01 5.16 -5.54
N ILE A 39 -4.60 4.52 -6.54
CA ILE A 39 -5.58 5.13 -7.47
C ILE A 39 -4.93 6.30 -8.21
N ALA A 40 -3.81 6.01 -8.88
CA ALA A 40 -3.04 6.98 -9.67
C ALA A 40 -2.56 8.24 -8.91
N VAL A 41 -2.44 8.17 -7.59
CA VAL A 41 -1.94 9.27 -6.74
C VAL A 41 -0.40 9.33 -6.76
N ASN A 42 0.25 8.18 -6.73
CA ASN A 42 1.70 8.09 -6.54
C ASN A 42 2.47 8.19 -7.86
N CYS A 43 2.24 9.24 -8.66
CA CYS A 43 2.82 9.33 -10.01
C CYS A 43 4.36 9.29 -10.06
N LEU A 44 5.04 9.71 -9.01
CA LEU A 44 6.51 9.64 -8.89
C LEU A 44 6.99 8.39 -8.14
N GLY A 45 6.09 7.48 -7.81
CA GLY A 45 6.35 6.36 -6.92
C GLY A 45 6.27 6.74 -5.44
N HIS A 46 6.41 5.72 -4.60
CA HIS A 46 6.45 5.84 -3.15
C HIS A 46 7.83 6.35 -2.71
N CYS A 47 7.87 7.31 -1.78
CA CYS A 47 9.10 7.83 -1.17
C CYS A 47 10.16 8.35 -2.17
N HIS A 48 9.74 8.95 -3.29
CA HIS A 48 10.66 9.54 -4.27
C HIS A 48 11.60 10.56 -3.61
N PRO A 49 12.93 10.53 -3.89
CA PRO A 49 13.88 11.50 -3.34
C PRO A 49 13.66 12.92 -3.88
N VAL A 50 14.17 13.92 -3.18
CA VAL A 50 14.21 15.33 -3.62
C VAL A 50 15.59 15.74 -4.10
#